data_AF-A0A7G8FNA2-F1
#
_entry.id   AF-A0A7G8FNA2-F1
#
_cell.length_a   1.000
_cell.length_b   1.000
_cell.length_c   1.000
_cell.angle_alpha   90.00
_cell.angle_beta   90.00
_cell.angle_gamma   90.00
#
_symmetry.space_group_name_H-M   'P 1'
#
loop_
_entity.id
_entity.type
_entity.pdbx_description
1 polymer ?
#
loop_
_entity_poly.entity_id
_entity_poly.type
_entity_poly.pdbx_seq_one_letter_code
_entity_poly.pdbx_strand_id
1 'polypeptide(L)' 'MLSIPMLWLKKLNFMETAKLEMELMKALDAGEDLEAKLTAQKQLAASTGDGEQAWKAEVWDKMLQRIRKMESMLNSSDQP' A
#
# COMPACT_ATOMS: atom_id res chain seq x y z
N MET A 1 -10.10 -15.67 2.54
CA MET A 1 -8.96 -16.46 2.06
C MET A 1 -9.20 -17.02 0.66
N LEU A 2 -8.67 -16.34 -0.35
CA LEU A 2 -8.52 -16.92 -1.68
C LEU A 2 -7.47 -18.03 -1.67
N SER A 3 -7.67 -19.04 -2.52
CA SER A 3 -6.65 -20.05 -2.79
C SER A 3 -5.43 -19.41 -3.48
N ILE A 4 -4.22 -19.91 -3.22
CA ILE A 4 -2.95 -19.38 -3.75
C ILE A 4 -2.98 -19.14 -5.28
N PRO A 5 -3.52 -20.05 -6.12
CA PRO A 5 -3.63 -19.82 -7.57
C PRO A 5 -4.52 -18.64 -7.94
N MET A 6 -5.61 -18.40 -7.19
CA MET A 6 -6.52 -17.28 -7.42
C MET A 6 -5.89 -15.95 -7.00
N LEU A 7 -5.11 -15.95 -5.91
CA LEU A 7 -4.35 -14.77 -5.49
C LEU A 7 -3.31 -14.38 -6.53
N TRP A 8 -2.60 -15.35 -7.11
CA TRP A 8 -1.61 -15.12 -8.17
C TRP A 8 -2.23 -14.44 -9.41
N LEU A 9 -3.37 -14.94 -9.87
CA LEU A 9 -4.13 -14.31 -10.96
C LEU A 9 -4.55 -12.87 -10.61
N LYS A 10 -4.97 -12.63 -9.37
CA LYS A 10 -5.34 -11.29 -8.89
C LYS A 10 -4.15 -10.34 -8.87
N LYS A 11 -2.95 -10.79 -8.46
CA LYS A 11 -1.72 -9.98 -8.49
C LYS A 11 -1.31 -9.56 -9.91
N LEU A 12 -1.63 -10.38 -10.92
CA LEU A 12 -1.39 -10.03 -12.33
C LEU A 12 -2.41 -9.03 -12.89
N ASN A 13 -3.52 -8.82 -12.20
CA ASN A 13 -4.52 -7.84 -12.61
C ASN A 13 -4.09 -6.43 -12.16
N PHE A 14 -3.70 -5.60 -13.13
CA PHE A 14 -3.32 -4.21 -12.90
C PHE A 14 -4.41 -3.41 -12.17
N MET A 15 -5.69 -3.62 -12.51
CA MET A 15 -6.81 -2.91 -11.88
C MET A 15 -6.92 -3.22 -10.39
N GLU A 16 -6.62 -4.46 -9.99
CA GLU A 16 -6.70 -4.86 -8.58
C GLU A 16 -5.55 -4.24 -7.77
N THR A 17 -4.34 -4.18 -8.35
CA THR A 17 -3.22 -3.45 -7.75
C THR A 17 -3.53 -1.95 -7.65
N ALA A 18 -4.06 -1.35 -8.71
CA ALA A 18 -4.42 0.07 -8.74
C ALA A 18 -5.51 0.43 -7.72
N LYS A 19 -6.48 -0.46 -7.48
CA LYS A 19 -7.46 -0.27 -6.39
C LYS A 19 -6.78 -0.15 -5.03
N LEU A 20 -5.84 -1.03 -4.73
CA LEU A 20 -5.09 -1.00 -3.47
C LEU A 20 -4.22 0.26 -3.35
N GLU A 21 -3.54 0.67 -4.43
CA GLU A 21 -2.79 1.93 -4.45
C GLU A 21 -3.70 3.15 -4.20
N MET A 22 -4.89 3.17 -4.82
CA MET A 22 -5.89 4.23 -4.64
C MET A 22 -6.43 4.31 -3.21
N GLU A 23 -6.49 3.20 -2.47
CA GLU A 23 -6.86 3.24 -1.05
C GLU A 23 -5.84 4.03 -0.23
N LEU A 24 -4.54 3.89 -0.53
CA LEU A 24 -3.50 4.65 0.17
C LEU A 24 -3.49 6.13 -0.25
N MET A 25 -3.75 6.42 -1.53
CA MET A 25 -3.91 7.80 -2.00
C MET A 25 -5.09 8.50 -1.31
N LYS A 26 -6.24 7.83 -1.16
CA LYS A 26 -7.38 8.39 -0.43
C LYS A 26 -7.06 8.67 1.04
N ALA A 27 -6.28 7.80 1.68
CA ALA A 27 -5.83 8.02 3.05
C ALA A 27 -4.89 9.24 3.14
N LEU A 28 -4.01 9.42 2.15
CA LEU A 28 -3.16 10.60 2.05
C LEU A 28 -4.00 11.87 1.91
N ASP A 29 -4.97 11.86 0.98
CA ASP A 29 -5.88 13.00 0.74
C ASP A 29 -6.71 13.35 1.99
N ALA A 30 -7.05 12.34 2.81
CA ALA A 30 -7.75 12.51 4.07
C ALA A 30 -6.85 12.97 5.24
N GLY A 31 -5.53 13.12 5.02
CA GLY A 31 -4.57 13.49 6.06
C GLY A 31 -4.32 12.40 7.10
N GLU A 32 -4.58 11.13 6.77
CA GLU A 32 -4.32 10.01 7.68
C GLU A 32 -2.81 9.74 7.81
N ASP A 33 -2.41 9.19 8.97
CA ASP A 33 -1.05 8.67 9.16
C ASP A 33 -0.88 7.33 8.40
N LEU A 34 -0.23 7.41 7.25
CA LEU A 34 0.02 6.27 6.38
C LEU A 34 0.94 5.21 7.00
N GLU A 35 1.88 5.60 7.88
CA GLU A 35 2.78 4.66 8.55
C GLU A 35 2.01 3.82 9.57
N ALA A 36 1.16 4.47 10.37
CA ALA A 36 0.27 3.80 11.32
C ALA A 36 -0.70 2.87 10.59
N LYS A 37 -1.29 3.33 9.48
CA LYS A 37 -2.21 2.54 8.66
C LYS A 37 -1.55 1.30 8.07
N LEU A 38 -0.34 1.44 7.52
CA LEU A 38 0.44 0.33 6.99
C LEU A 38 0.84 -0.66 8.09
N THR A 39 1.23 -0.16 9.27
CA THR A 39 1.58 -1.00 10.42
C THR A 39 0.38 -1.85 10.87
N ALA A 40 -0.81 -1.24 10.99
CA ALA A 40 -2.04 -1.96 11.31
C ALA A 40 -2.37 -3.03 10.25
N GLN A 41 -2.19 -2.73 8.97
CA GLN A 41 -2.42 -3.66 7.88
C GLN A 41 -1.43 -4.85 7.90
N LYS A 42 -0.16 -4.61 8.23
CA LYS A 42 0.85 -5.67 8.42
C LYS A 42 0.50 -6.57 9.60
N GLN A 43 0.03 -5.99 10.71
CA GLN A 43 -0.42 -6.75 11.88
C GLN A 43 -1.67 -7.58 11.59
N LEU A 44 -2.62 -7.04 10.81
CA LEU A 44 -3.79 -7.77 10.35
C LEU A 44 -3.40 -8.97 9.47
N ALA A 45 -2.47 -8.76 8.53
CA ALA A 45 -1.96 -9.84 7.69
C ALA A 45 -1.29 -10.95 8.51
N ALA A 46 -0.46 -10.58 9.49
CA ALA A 46 0.23 -11.54 10.36
C ALA A 46 -0.73 -12.32 11.27
N SER A 47 -1.76 -11.67 11.82
CA SER A 47 -2.72 -12.30 12.74
C SER A 47 -3.73 -13.20 12.04
N THR A 48 -4.11 -12.88 10.80
CA THR A 48 -5.11 -13.65 10.06
C THR A 48 -4.50 -14.74 9.18
N GLY A 49 -3.24 -14.57 8.75
CA GLY A 49 -2.62 -15.43 7.74
C GLY A 49 -3.27 -15.30 6.35
N ASP A 50 -4.13 -14.29 6.12
CA ASP A 50 -4.81 -14.12 4.84
C ASP A 50 -3.87 -13.50 3.80
N GLY A 51 -3.62 -14.25 2.72
CA GLY A 51 -2.77 -13.83 1.61
C GLY A 51 -3.23 -12.54 0.92
N GLU A 52 -4.52 -12.20 0.97
CA GLU A 52 -5.01 -10.91 0.45
C GLU A 52 -4.59 -9.75 1.33
N GLN A 53 -4.61 -9.93 2.66
CA GLN A 53 -4.19 -8.90 3.61
C GLN A 53 -2.68 -8.68 3.52
N ALA A 54 -1.91 -9.76 3.34
CA ALA A 54 -0.47 -9.68 3.10
C ALA A 54 -0.17 -8.97 1.78
N TRP A 55 -0.87 -9.31 0.70
CA TRP A 55 -0.69 -8.65 -0.59
C TRP A 55 -1.05 -7.16 -0.54
N LYS A 56 -2.15 -6.80 0.14
CA LYS A 56 -2.52 -5.41 0.38
C LYS A 56 -1.41 -4.64 1.11
N ALA A 57 -0.82 -5.24 2.15
CA ALA A 57 0.32 -4.64 2.85
C ALA A 57 1.52 -4.42 1.92
N GLU A 58 1.85 -5.38 1.04
CA GLU A 58 2.95 -5.26 0.07
C GLU A 58 2.73 -4.10 -0.92
N VAL A 59 1.51 -3.94 -1.44
CA VAL A 59 1.19 -2.86 -2.40
C VAL A 59 1.24 -1.50 -1.69
N TRP A 60 0.67 -1.40 -0.50
CA TRP A 60 0.71 -0.17 0.29
C TRP A 60 2.12 0.23 0.69
N ASP A 61 2.99 -0.72 1.07
CA ASP A 61 4.39 -0.45 1.40
C ASP A 61 5.14 0.20 0.21
N LYS A 62 4.98 -0.36 -1.00
CA LYS A 62 5.56 0.21 -2.23
C LYS A 62 4.99 1.59 -2.56
N MET A 63 3.68 1.78 -2.40
CA MET A 63 3.05 3.06 -2.69
C MET A 63 3.48 4.14 -1.69
N LEU A 64 3.62 3.79 -0.41
CA LEU A 64 4.13 4.70 0.62
C LEU A 64 5.55 5.16 0.31
N GLN A 65 6.44 4.25 -0.08
CA GLN A 65 7.81 4.60 -0.51
C GLN A 65 7.80 5.60 -1.68
N ARG A 66 6.88 5.44 -2.65
CA ARG A 66 6.72 6.39 -3.76
C ARG A 66 6.24 7.76 -3.27
N ILE A 67 5.27 7.81 -2.36
CA ILE A 67 4.78 9.06 -1.75
C ILE A 67 5.92 9.79 -1.06
N ARG A 68 6.67 9.11 -0.17
CA ARG A 68 7.82 9.68 0.54
C ARG A 68 8.91 10.18 -0.40
N LYS A 69 9.16 9.46 -1.49
CA LYS A 69 10.10 9.91 -2.52
C LYS A 69 9.63 11.21 -3.17
N MET A 70 8.36 11.32 -3.54
CA MET A 70 7.80 12.55 -4.12
C MET A 70 7.87 13.72 -3.13
N GLU A 71 7.49 13.50 -1.86
CA GLU A 71 7.62 14.51 -0.79
C GLU A 71 9.07 14.97 -0.63
N SER A 72 10.04 14.04 -0.63
CA SER A 72 11.46 14.40 -0.51
C SER A 72 11.95 15.25 -1.69
N MET A 73 11.48 14.97 -2.91
CA MET A 73 11.87 15.74 -4.09
C MET A 73 11.31 17.16 -4.03
N LEU A 74 10.05 17.31 -3.61
CA LEU A 74 9.42 18.63 -3.44
C LEU A 74 10.12 19.47 -2.37
N ASN A 75 10.51 18.86 -1.26
CA ASN A 75 11.23 19.55 -0.18
C ASN A 75 12.70 19.84 -0.54
N SER A 76 13.30 19.06 -1.45
CA SER A 76 14.71 19.25 -1.89
C SER A 76 14.85 20.34 -2.96
N SER A 77 13.81 20.60 -3.75
CA SER A 77 13.81 21.68 -4.76
C SER A 77 13.79 23.10 -4.18
N ASP A 78 13.61 23.25 -2.87
CA ASP A 78 13.57 24.53 -2.14
C ASP A 78 14.93 24.91 -1.51
N GLN A 79 16.01 24.17 -1.77
CA GLN A 79 17.36 24.55 -1.34
C GLN A 79 18.15 25.20 -2.50
N PRO A 80 18.62 26.47 -2.36
CA PRO A 80 19.38 27.18 -3.38
C PRO A 80 20.78 26.63 -3.62
#